data_AF-A0A1G0K107-F1
#
_entry.id   AF-A0A1G0K107-F1
#
_cell.length_a   1.000
_cell.length_b   1.000
_cell.length_c   1.000
_cell.angle_alpha   90.00
_cell.angle_beta   90.00
_cell.angle_gamma   90.00
#
_symmetry.space_group_name_H-M   'P 1'
#
loop_
_entity.id
_entity.type
_entity.pdbx_description
1 polymer ?
#
loop_
_entity_poly.entity_id
_entity_poly.type
_entity_poly.pdbx_seq_one_letter_code
_entity_poly.pdbx_strand_id
1 'polypeptide(L)'
;MRQLVKEMSISHADFLRLLPLAMGGMPYSYANLRIQAAQGMRRVMIELSEQRLIQIGALSLPSIIMTLKSVGFGDQEWTAFLRRFDATFHRGGG
;
A
#
# COMPACT_ATOMS: atom_id res chain seq x y z
N MET A 1 2.10 5.97 17.06
CA MET A 1 1.81 6.05 15.60
C MET A 1 2.97 5.39 14.87
N ARG A 2 2.70 4.58 13.84
CA ARG A 2 3.74 3.88 13.06
C ARG A 2 3.71 4.36 11.62
N GLN A 3 4.87 4.35 10.95
CA GLN A 3 5.01 4.73 9.56
C GLN A 3 6.01 3.81 8.85
N LEU A 4 5.69 3.46 7.60
CA LEU A 4 6.54 2.72 6.67
C LEU A 4 6.53 3.44 5.32
N VAL A 5 7.69 3.51 4.66
CA VAL A 5 7.81 4.00 3.28
C VAL A 5 8.39 2.88 2.43
N LYS A 6 7.78 2.64 1.26
CA LYS A 6 8.20 1.59 0.33
C LYS A 6 8.13 2.10 -1.10
N GLU A 7 9.18 1.85 -1.87
CA GLU A 7 9.12 1.98 -3.32
C GLU A 7 8.53 0.70 -3.92
N MET A 8 7.61 0.87 -4.88
CA MET A 8 6.87 -0.24 -5.47
C MET A 8 6.86 -0.08 -6.99
N SER A 9 7.43 -1.06 -7.71
CA SER A 9 7.41 -1.15 -9.18
C SER A 9 6.03 -1.59 -9.69
N ILE A 10 5.02 -0.76 -9.46
CA ILE A 10 3.61 -1.00 -9.79
C ILE A 10 2.95 0.30 -10.27
N SER A 11 1.97 0.19 -11.15
CA SER A 11 1.14 1.33 -11.54
C SER A 11 0.15 1.72 -10.44
N HIS A 12 -0.37 2.95 -10.46
CA HIS A 12 -1.50 3.31 -9.59
C HIS A 12 -2.71 2.40 -9.83
N ALA A 13 -3.01 2.09 -11.09
CA ALA A 13 -4.14 1.25 -11.46
C ALA A 13 -4.04 -0.17 -10.86
N ASP A 14 -2.87 -0.81 -10.98
CA ASP A 14 -2.63 -2.13 -10.41
C ASP A 14 -2.58 -2.09 -8.88
N PHE A 15 -2.01 -1.03 -8.30
CA PHE A 15 -2.02 -0.85 -6.86
C PHE A 15 -3.46 -0.84 -6.32
N LEU A 16 -4.32 -0.01 -6.92
CA LEU A 16 -5.72 0.11 -6.54
C LEU A 16 -6.51 -1.17 -6.80
N ARG A 17 -6.20 -1.90 -7.87
CA ARG A 17 -6.80 -3.20 -8.18
C ARG A 17 -6.51 -4.26 -7.10
N LEU A 18 -5.30 -4.25 -6.54
CA LEU A 18 -4.86 -5.20 -5.51
C LEU A 18 -5.21 -4.75 -4.08
N LEU A 19 -5.42 -3.44 -3.88
CA LEU A 19 -5.68 -2.84 -2.57
C LEU A 19 -6.83 -3.49 -1.77
N PRO A 20 -8.00 -3.85 -2.34
CA PRO A 20 -9.06 -4.53 -1.58
C PRO A 20 -8.59 -5.78 -0.85
N LEU A 21 -7.72 -6.58 -1.51
CA LEU A 21 -7.18 -7.81 -0.93
C LEU A 21 -6.17 -7.48 0.19
N ALA A 22 -5.30 -6.50 -0.02
CA ALA A 22 -4.32 -6.06 0.97
C ALA A 22 -4.99 -5.52 2.25
N MET A 23 -6.11 -4.80 2.09
CA MET A 23 -6.90 -4.24 3.19
C MET A 23 -7.67 -5.29 4.00
N GLY A 24 -7.80 -6.52 3.49
CA GLY A 24 -8.42 -7.63 4.22
C GLY A 24 -9.87 -7.36 4.65
N GLY A 25 -10.63 -6.66 3.79
CA GLY A 25 -12.03 -6.29 4.08
C GLY A 25 -12.22 -5.04 4.94
N MET A 26 -11.15 -4.35 5.34
CA MET A 26 -11.27 -3.05 6.01
C MET A 26 -11.87 -2.01 5.05
N PRO A 27 -12.96 -1.31 5.42
CA PRO A 27 -13.54 -0.28 4.57
C PRO A 27 -12.58 0.91 4.44
N TYR A 28 -12.47 1.43 3.23
CA TYR A 28 -11.59 2.55 2.91
C TYR A 28 -12.21 3.46 1.86
N SER A 29 -11.74 4.71 1.84
CA SER A 29 -11.95 5.66 0.75
C SER A 29 -10.64 5.95 0.04
N TYR A 30 -10.72 6.28 -1.24
CA TYR A 30 -9.58 6.70 -2.07
C TYR A 30 -9.91 8.02 -2.76
N ALA A 31 -9.07 9.02 -2.57
CA ALA A 31 -9.15 10.32 -3.24
C ALA A 31 -7.77 10.99 -3.26
N ASN A 32 -7.42 11.66 -4.35
CA ASN A 32 -6.19 12.46 -4.47
C ASN A 32 -4.92 11.72 -4.02
N LEU A 33 -4.71 10.50 -4.53
CA LEU A 33 -3.57 9.63 -4.20
C LEU A 33 -3.47 9.24 -2.70
N ARG A 34 -4.54 9.46 -1.93
CA ARG A 34 -4.61 9.12 -0.51
C ARG A 34 -5.71 8.09 -0.27
N ILE A 35 -5.35 7.02 0.43
CA ILE A 35 -6.27 6.00 0.93
C ILE A 35 -6.44 6.23 2.43
N GLN A 36 -7.69 6.26 2.89
CA GLN A 36 -8.00 6.34 4.32
C GLN A 36 -8.90 5.18 4.71
N ALA A 37 -8.50 4.41 5.71
CA ALA A 37 -9.23 3.26 6.20
C ALA A 37 -9.43 3.33 7.71
N ALA A 38 -10.62 2.94 8.15
CA ALA A 38 -11.06 3.09 9.52
C ALA A 38 -11.88 1.88 9.96
N GLN A 39 -11.52 1.26 11.09
CA GLN A 39 -12.32 0.20 11.70
C GLN A 39 -12.18 0.26 13.23
N GLY A 40 -13.23 0.67 13.94
CA GLY A 40 -13.17 0.92 15.37
C GLY A 40 -12.13 1.99 15.71
N MET A 41 -11.18 1.67 16.58
CA MET A 41 -10.05 2.56 16.93
C MET A 41 -8.88 2.50 15.93
N ARG A 42 -8.90 1.56 14.99
CA ARG A 42 -7.82 1.36 14.01
C ARG A 42 -7.97 2.33 12.86
N ARG A 43 -6.87 2.98 12.49
CA ARG A 43 -6.77 3.89 11.34
C ARG A 43 -5.54 3.54 10.52
N VAL A 44 -5.71 3.44 9.21
CA VAL A 44 -4.62 3.32 8.24
C VAL A 44 -4.75 4.46 7.24
N MET A 45 -3.64 5.13 6.97
CA MET A 45 -3.54 6.13 5.91
C MET A 45 -2.42 5.71 4.98
N ILE A 46 -2.71 5.66 3.69
CA ILE A 46 -1.72 5.39 2.64
C ILE A 46 -1.66 6.62 1.75
N GLU A 47 -0.46 7.12 1.50
CA GLU A 47 -0.18 8.21 0.58
C GLU A 47 0.68 7.67 -0.54
N LEU A 48 0.23 7.83 -1.78
CA LEU A 48 0.98 7.45 -2.97
C LEU A 48 1.62 8.70 -3.56
N SER A 49 2.87 8.59 -3.99
CA SER A 49 3.46 9.60 -4.87
C SER A 49 2.76 9.61 -6.23
N GLU A 50 3.05 10.63 -7.03
CA GLU A 50 2.83 10.54 -8.47
C GLU A 50 3.54 9.31 -9.05
N GLN A 51 2.97 8.75 -10.11
CA GLN A 51 3.57 7.61 -10.81
C GLN A 51 4.74 8.11 -11.66
N ARG A 52 5.88 7.45 -11.51
CA ARG A 52 7.06 7.65 -12.35
C ARG A 52 7.36 6.40 -13.16
N LEU A 53 8.25 6.53 -14.14
CA LEU A 53 8.84 5.38 -14.83
C LEU A 53 10.26 5.16 -14.32
N ILE A 54 10.62 3.91 -14.06
CA ILE A 54 11.98 3.47 -13.78
C ILE A 54 12.50 2.64 -14.96
N GLN A 55 13.78 2.78 -15.26
CA GLN A 55 14.46 2.01 -16.30
C GLN A 55 15.18 0.82 -15.68
N ILE A 56 14.93 -0.38 -16.20
CA ILE A 56 15.65 -1.60 -15.86
C ILE A 56 16.14 -2.23 -17.17
N GLY A 57 17.39 -1.92 -17.55
CA GLY A 57 17.91 -2.28 -18.86
C GLY A 57 17.12 -1.59 -19.97
N ALA A 58 16.49 -2.38 -20.86
CA ALA A 58 15.64 -1.88 -21.94
C ALA A 58 14.15 -1.74 -21.55
N LEU A 59 13.78 -2.10 -20.31
CA LEU A 59 12.40 -2.08 -19.84
C LEU A 59 12.10 -0.78 -19.09
N SER A 60 10.94 -0.19 -19.39
CA SER A 60 10.36 0.91 -18.63
C SER A 60 9.20 0.38 -17.79
N LEU A 61 9.30 0.49 -16.46
CA LEU A 61 8.27 0.04 -15.53
C LEU A 61 7.68 1.20 -14.74
N PRO A 62 6.36 1.21 -14.49
CA PRO A 62 5.78 2.17 -13.56
C PRO A 62 6.29 1.91 -12.14
N SER A 63 6.56 2.99 -11.41
CA SER A 63 6.97 2.96 -10.02
C SER A 63 6.26 4.05 -9.23
N ILE A 64 5.92 3.74 -7.99
CA ILE A 64 5.30 4.65 -7.02
C ILE A 64 6.00 4.51 -5.67
N ILE A 65 6.06 5.61 -4.91
CA ILE A 65 6.43 5.59 -3.50
C ILE A 65 5.16 5.56 -2.68
N MET A 66 5.04 4.56 -1.82
CA MET A 66 3.93 4.41 -0.88
C MET A 66 4.40 4.76 0.53
N THR A 67 3.71 5.69 1.18
CA THR A 67 3.83 5.95 2.62
C THR A 67 2.62 5.40 3.34
N LEU A 68 2.82 4.46 4.26
CA LEU A 68 1.75 3.85 5.03
C LEU A 68 1.90 4.22 6.51
N LYS A 69 0.85 4.81 7.08
CA LYS A 69 0.78 5.27 8.47
C LYS A 69 -0.35 4.53 9.20
N SER A 70 -0.13 4.15 10.45
CA SER A 70 -1.14 3.46 11.26
C SER A 70 -1.23 3.97 12.70
N VAL A 71 -2.46 3.90 13.22
CA VAL A 71 -2.83 4.27 14.58
C VAL A 71 -3.82 3.25 15.13
N GLY A 72 -3.71 2.91 16.42
CA GLY A 72 -4.65 2.03 17.12
C GLY A 72 -4.46 0.53 16.88
N PHE A 73 -3.37 0.11 16.22
CA PHE A 73 -3.01 -1.31 16.05
C PHE A 73 -2.10 -1.79 17.19
N GLY A 74 -2.40 -2.97 17.75
CA GLY A 74 -1.45 -3.71 18.58
C GLY A 74 -0.27 -4.25 17.76
N ASP A 75 0.77 -4.74 18.43
CA ASP A 75 1.98 -5.29 17.77
C ASP A 75 1.66 -6.46 16.84
N GLN A 76 0.89 -7.43 17.34
CA GLN A 76 0.53 -8.63 16.59
C GLN A 76 -0.40 -8.28 15.42
N GLU A 77 -1.37 -7.40 15.63
CA GLU A 77 -2.31 -6.97 14.58
C GLU A 77 -1.59 -6.22 13.46
N TRP A 78 -0.68 -5.33 13.82
CA TRP A 78 0.13 -4.58 12.87
C TRP A 78 1.02 -5.52 12.03
N THR A 79 1.66 -6.49 12.68
CA THR A 79 2.48 -7.49 12.01
C THR A 79 1.63 -8.33 11.05
N ALA A 80 0.44 -8.76 11.48
CA ALA A 80 -0.48 -9.51 10.63
C ALA A 80 -0.99 -8.69 9.43
N PHE A 81 -1.24 -7.38 9.64
CA PHE A 81 -1.59 -6.44 8.59
C PHE A 81 -0.47 -6.32 7.56
N LEU A 82 0.76 -6.01 8.00
CA LEU A 82 1.91 -5.87 7.12
C LEU A 82 2.19 -7.15 6.33
N ARG A 83 2.14 -8.31 6.99
CA ARG A 83 2.34 -9.60 6.32
C ARG A 83 1.35 -9.83 5.17
N ARG A 84 0.07 -9.52 5.37
CA ARG A 84 -0.95 -9.62 4.31
C ARG A 84 -0.72 -8.58 3.22
N PHE A 85 -0.40 -7.35 3.61
CA PHE A 85 -0.11 -6.26 2.69
C PHE A 85 1.06 -6.64 1.77
N ASP A 86 2.19 -7.06 2.35
CA ASP A 86 3.36 -7.50 1.61
C ASP A 86 3.08 -8.72 0.75
N ALA A 87 2.36 -9.73 1.24
CA ALA A 87 2.01 -10.91 0.45
C ALA A 87 1.15 -10.58 -0.78
N THR A 88 0.34 -9.52 -0.71
CA THR A 88 -0.50 -9.07 -1.82
C THR A 88 0.34 -8.40 -2.91
N PHE A 89 1.31 -7.58 -2.53
CA PHE A 89 2.12 -6.79 -3.47
C PHE A 89 3.46 -7.44 -3.87
N HIS A 90 3.89 -8.53 -3.22
CA HIS A 90 5.09 -9.28 -3.63
C HIS A 90 4.87 -10.20 -4.83
N ARG A 91 3.63 -10.50 -5.23
CA ARG A 91 3.35 -11.44 -6.34
C ARG A 91 3.61 -10.89 -7.74
N GLY A 92 4.19 -9.69 -7.86
CA GLY A 92 4.48 -9.02 -9.14
C GLY A 92 5.92 -9.17 -9.65
N GLY A 93 6.78 -9.90 -8.97
CA GLY A 93 8.15 -10.19 -9.42
C GLY A 93 8.37 -11.70 -9.47
N GLY A 94 8.41 -12.25 -10.68
CA GLY A 94 9.12 -13.51 -10.92
C GLY A 94 10.61 -13.30 -10.81
#